data_AF-A0A444UQS5-F1
#
_entry.id   AF-A0A444UQS5-F1
#
_cell.length_a   1.000
_cell.length_b   1.000
_cell.length_c   1.000
_cell.angle_alpha   90.00
_cell.angle_beta   90.00
_cell.angle_gamma   90.00
#
_symmetry.space_group_name_H-M   'P 1'
#
loop_
_entity.id
_entity.type
_entity.pdbx_description
1 polymer ?
#
loop_
_entity_poly.entity_id
_entity_poly.type
_entity_poly.pdbx_seq_one_letter_code
_entity_poly.pdbx_strand_id
1 'polypeptide(L)'
;MAIQNLLPANFAYVILTFFYSWVMLAYLAVKVGQARKKYDVKYPTMYSDKDPVFNCIQRAHQNTLEVYPQWLIFQCISGLAYPTLQRG
;
A
#
# COMPACT_ATOMS: atom_id res chain seq x y z
N MET A 1 -6.01 31.72 -5.81
CA MET A 1 -6.72 31.07 -4.69
C MET A 1 -5.74 30.16 -3.97
N ALA A 2 -5.66 30.25 -2.64
CA ALA A 2 -4.80 29.35 -1.86
C ALA A 2 -5.49 28.00 -1.66
N ILE A 3 -4.72 26.90 -1.67
CA ILE A 3 -5.22 25.52 -1.57
C ILE A 3 -6.08 25.31 -0.30
N GLN A 4 -5.73 26.02 0.78
CA GLN A 4 -6.49 26.07 2.04
C GLN A 4 -7.95 26.54 1.91
N ASN A 5 -8.30 27.30 0.87
CA ASN A 5 -9.67 27.74 0.61
C ASN A 5 -10.44 26.77 -0.30
N LEU A 6 -9.74 25.78 -0.88
CA LEU A 6 -10.30 24.80 -1.81
C LEU A 6 -10.55 23.45 -1.12
N LEU A 7 -9.75 23.12 -0.11
CA LEU A 7 -9.80 21.83 0.59
C LEU A 7 -10.51 21.93 1.94
N PRO A 8 -11.25 20.88 2.35
CA PRO A 8 -11.85 20.81 3.69
C PRO A 8 -10.80 20.95 4.80
N ALA A 9 -11.17 21.54 5.94
CA ALA A 9 -10.27 21.73 7.09
C ALA A 9 -9.61 20.43 7.59
N ASN A 10 -10.27 19.29 7.39
CA ASN A 10 -9.82 17.96 7.81
C ASN A 10 -9.06 17.19 6.72
N PHE A 11 -8.77 17.80 5.56
CA PHE A 11 -8.13 17.10 4.44
C PHE A 11 -6.71 16.61 4.75
N ALA A 12 -6.06 17.15 5.78
CA ALA A 12 -4.77 16.66 6.28
C ALA A 12 -4.83 15.17 6.68
N TYR A 13 -5.95 14.68 7.22
CA TYR A 13 -6.11 13.27 7.57
C TYR A 13 -6.12 12.36 6.34
N VAL A 14 -6.68 12.83 5.23
CA VAL A 14 -6.66 12.13 3.94
C VAL A 14 -5.21 11.94 3.46
N ILE A 15 -4.39 12.99 3.57
CA ILE A 15 -2.97 12.95 3.20
C ILE A 15 -2.21 11.96 4.10
N LEU A 16 -2.49 11.97 5.41
CA LEU A 16 -1.89 11.03 6.35
C LEU A 16 -2.24 9.57 6.02
N THR A 17 -3.48 9.29 5.60
CA THR A 17 -3.87 7.94 5.18
C THR A 17 -3.11 7.46 3.94
N PHE A 18 -2.88 8.34 2.95
CA PHE A 18 -2.04 8.01 1.79
C PHE A 18 -0.58 7.75 2.17
N PHE A 19 -0.04 8.56 3.09
CA PHE A 19 1.33 8.35 3.55
C PHE A 19 1.45 7.02 4.32
N TYR A 20 0.50 6.72 5.20
CA TYR A 20 0.46 5.46 5.92
C TYR A 20 0.36 4.24 5.00
N SER A 21 -0.47 4.31 3.95
CA SER A 21 -0.58 3.21 2.99
C SER A 21 0.72 2.97 2.21
N TRP A 22 1.46 4.03 1.89
CA TRP A 22 2.79 3.92 1.28
C TRP A 22 3.80 3.24 2.22
N VAL A 23 3.80 3.60 3.51
CA VAL A 23 4.65 2.94 4.53
C VAL A 23 4.31 1.45 4.64
N MET A 24 3.02 1.10 4.60
CA MET A 24 2.56 -0.31 4.61
C MET A 24 3.08 -1.08 3.39
N LEU A 25 3.03 -0.52 2.19
CA LEU A 25 3.59 -1.15 1.00
C LEU A 25 5.11 -1.35 1.09
N ALA A 26 5.83 -0.35 1.60
CA ALA A 26 7.27 -0.44 1.83
C ALA A 26 7.60 -1.56 2.84
N TYR A 27 6.81 -1.70 3.90
CA TYR A 27 6.94 -2.80 4.87
C TYR A 27 6.80 -4.16 4.20
N LEU A 28 5.78 -4.37 3.36
CA LEU A 28 5.59 -5.62 2.62
C LEU A 28 6.76 -5.91 1.67
N ALA A 29 7.27 -4.89 0.98
CA ALA A 29 8.44 -5.01 0.11
C ALA A 29 9.70 -5.42 0.90
N VAL A 30 9.92 -4.84 2.09
CA VAL A 30 11.02 -5.23 2.99
C VAL A 30 10.86 -6.68 3.44
N LYS A 31 9.64 -7.13 3.77
CA LYS A 31 9.38 -8.53 4.14
C LYS A 31 9.72 -9.50 3.00
N VAL A 32 9.33 -9.17 1.77
CA VAL A 32 9.73 -9.92 0.58
C VAL A 32 11.26 -9.93 0.42
N GLY A 33 11.93 -8.78 0.55
CA GLY A 33 13.39 -8.68 0.44
C GLY A 33 14.14 -9.49 1.51
N GLN A 34 13.65 -9.49 2.75
CA GLN A 34 14.17 -10.31 3.84
C GLN A 34 13.95 -11.80 3.57
N ALA A 35 12.75 -12.20 3.15
CA ALA A 35 12.44 -13.58 2.79
C ALA A 35 13.32 -14.06 1.63
N ARG A 36 13.52 -13.22 0.62
CA ARG A 36 14.37 -13.51 -0.53
C ARG A 36 15.80 -13.85 -0.13
N LYS A 37 16.38 -13.09 0.81
CA LYS A 37 17.70 -13.39 1.39
C LYS A 37 17.69 -14.69 2.22
N LYS A 38 16.62 -14.93 2.98
CA LYS A 38 16.46 -16.11 3.83
C LYS A 38 16.36 -17.43 3.04
N TYR A 39 15.66 -17.41 1.90
CA TYR A 39 15.41 -18.59 1.06
C TYR A 39 16.31 -18.66 -0.18
N ASP A 40 17.35 -17.82 -0.26
CA ASP A 40 18.30 -17.71 -1.40
C ASP A 40 17.63 -17.65 -2.80
N VAL A 41 16.48 -16.98 -2.90
CA VAL A 41 15.80 -16.80 -4.19
C VAL A 41 16.50 -15.67 -4.94
N LYS A 42 17.19 -15.98 -6.05
CA LYS A 42 17.97 -15.00 -6.85
C LYS A 42 17.13 -14.29 -7.91
N TYR A 43 17.48 -13.04 -8.26
CA TYR A 43 16.76 -12.31 -9.31
C TYR A 43 17.13 -12.94 -10.65
N PRO A 44 16.19 -13.06 -11.62
CA PRO A 44 14.84 -12.50 -11.67
C PRO A 44 13.71 -13.41 -11.12
N THR A 45 14.03 -14.55 -10.51
CA THR A 45 13.05 -15.55 -10.08
C THR A 45 12.02 -14.97 -9.10
N MET A 46 10.74 -15.07 -9.44
CA MET A 46 9.63 -14.52 -8.64
C MET A 46 9.12 -15.49 -7.56
N TYR A 47 9.06 -16.78 -7.88
CA TYR A 47 8.57 -17.85 -6.99
C TYR A 47 9.62 -18.97 -6.89
N SER A 48 9.68 -19.64 -5.75
CA SER A 48 10.52 -20.82 -5.52
C SER A 48 9.70 -22.09 -5.62
N ASP A 49 10.18 -23.10 -6.34
CA ASP A 49 9.53 -24.43 -6.40
C ASP A 49 9.70 -25.21 -5.08
N LYS A 50 10.70 -24.84 -4.28
CA LYS A 50 11.08 -25.56 -3.06
C LYS A 50 10.60 -24.88 -1.77
N ASP A 51 10.32 -23.58 -1.83
CA ASP A 51 10.03 -22.76 -0.64
C ASP A 51 8.61 -22.17 -0.69
N PRO A 52 7.57 -22.96 -0.35
CA PRO A 52 6.19 -22.48 -0.40
C PRO A 52 5.93 -21.29 0.53
N VAL A 53 6.66 -21.17 1.65
CA VAL A 53 6.55 -20.05 2.58
C VAL A 53 7.01 -18.73 1.94
N PHE A 54 8.08 -18.76 1.13
CA PHE A 54 8.50 -17.59 0.35
C PHE A 54 7.39 -17.17 -0.62
N ASN A 55 6.77 -18.13 -1.32
CA ASN A 55 5.69 -17.87 -2.25
C ASN A 55 4.47 -17.24 -1.55
N CYS A 56 4.12 -17.68 -0.34
CA CYS A 56 3.06 -17.04 0.45
C CYS A 56 3.35 -15.57 0.76
N ILE A 57 4.58 -15.26 1.20
CA ILE A 57 5.00 -13.88 1.50
C ILE A 57 4.98 -13.03 0.23
N GLN A 58 5.51 -13.56 -0.87
CA GLN A 58 5.52 -12.90 -2.17
C GLN A 58 4.10 -12.64 -2.68
N ARG A 59 3.19 -13.63 -2.57
CA ARG A 59 1.80 -13.51 -3.01
C ARG A 59 1.03 -12.49 -2.19
N ALA A 60 1.25 -12.40 -0.88
CA ALA A 60 0.62 -11.40 -0.03
C ALA A 60 0.97 -9.97 -0.48
N HIS A 61 2.25 -9.71 -0.76
CA HIS A 61 2.69 -8.41 -1.29
C HIS A 61 2.10 -8.13 -2.69
N GLN A 62 2.16 -9.10 -3.61
CA GLN A 62 1.61 -8.96 -4.96
C GLN A 62 0.09 -8.72 -4.95
N ASN A 63 -0.67 -9.45 -4.14
CA ASN A 63 -2.11 -9.26 -4.05
C ASN A 63 -2.47 -7.87 -3.52
N THR A 64 -1.68 -7.35 -2.57
CA THR A 64 -1.85 -5.99 -2.09
C THR A 64 -1.58 -4.98 -3.22
N LEU A 65 -0.53 -5.18 -4.03
CA LEU A 65 -0.23 -4.32 -5.18
C LEU A 65 -1.30 -4.37 -6.28
N GLU A 66 -1.92 -5.53 -6.51
CA GLU A 66 -3.01 -5.69 -7.49
C GLU A 66 -4.24 -4.86 -7.12
N VAL A 67 -4.57 -4.77 -5.83
CA VAL A 67 -5.76 -4.05 -5.34
C VAL A 67 -5.45 -2.59 -5.00
N TYR A 68 -4.19 -2.24 -4.76
CA TYR A 68 -3.78 -0.90 -4.33
C TYR A 68 -4.27 0.25 -5.22
N PRO A 69 -4.23 0.16 -6.57
CA PRO A 69 -4.74 1.22 -7.43
C PRO A 69 -6.25 1.49 -7.24
N GLN A 70 -7.03 0.44 -7.04
CA GLN A 70 -8.48 0.57 -6.78
C GLN A 70 -8.70 1.24 -5.43
N TRP A 71 -7.94 0.83 -4.41
CA TRP A 71 -7.99 1.45 -3.09
C TRP A 71 -7.63 2.95 -3.14
N LEU A 72 -6.59 3.34 -3.89
CA LEU A 72 -6.22 4.75 -4.07
C LEU A 72 -7.35 5.59 -4.68
N ILE A 73 -8.02 5.07 -5.72
CA ILE A 73 -9.14 5.77 -6.37
C ILE A 73 -10.28 5.98 -5.38
N PHE A 74 -10.68 4.93 -4.65
CA PHE A 74 -11.74 5.05 -3.66
C PHE A 74 -11.36 5.97 -2.50
N GLN A 75 -10.09 5.97 -2.08
CA GLN A 75 -9.58 6.86 -1.05
C GLN A 75 -9.61 8.33 -1.50
N CYS A 76 -9.28 8.62 -2.76
CA CYS A 76 -9.41 9.95 -3.35
C CYS A 76 -10.86 10.41 -3.40
N ILE A 77 -11.77 9.56 -3.91
CA ILE A 77 -13.20 9.88 -4.00
C ILE A 77 -13.78 10.12 -2.60
N SER A 78 -13.47 9.26 -1.64
CA SER A 78 -13.92 9.39 -0.25
C SER A 78 -13.42 10.68 0.40
N GLY A 79 -12.13 11.01 0.25
CA GLY A 79 -11.55 12.21 0.84
C GLY A 79 -12.06 13.52 0.25
N LEU A 80 -12.54 13.50 -1.00
CA LEU A 80 -13.12 14.68 -1.67
C LEU A 80 -14.63 14.80 -1.47
N ALA A 81 -15.38 13.70 -1.61
CA ALA A 81 -16.84 13.70 -1.57
C ALA A 81 -17.42 13.61 -0.16
N TYR A 82 -16.70 12.99 0.80
CA TYR A 82 -17.19 12.74 2.16
C TYR A 82 -16.14 13.08 3.25
N PRO A 83 -15.62 14.31 3.30
CA PRO A 83 -14.48 14.68 4.16
C PRO A 83 -14.76 14.61 5.67
N THR A 84 -16.03 14.53 6.10
CA THR A 84 -16.41 14.37 7.50
C THR A 84 -16.60 12.91 7.92
N LEU A 85 -16.85 12.01 6.97
CA LEU A 85 -17.15 10.60 7.24
C LEU A 85 -15.88 9.76 7.44
N GLN A 86 -14.72 10.23 6.94
CA GLN A 86 -13.42 9.56 7.07
C GLN A 86 -12.86 9.56 8.52
N ARG A 87 -13.69 9.89 9.50
CA ARG A 87 -13.38 9.90 10.94
C ARG A 87 -13.59 8.52 11.61
N GLY A 88 -14.03 7.50 10.87
CA GLY A 88 -14.34 6.16 11.38
C GLY A 88 -13.49 5.09 10.72
#